data_AF-A0A6L6Y644-F1
#
_entry.id   AF-A0A6L6Y644-F1
#
_cell.length_a   1.000
_cell.length_b   1.000
_cell.length_c   1.000
_cell.angle_alpha   90.00
_cell.angle_beta   90.00
_cell.angle_gamma   90.00
#
_symmetry.space_group_name_H-M   'P 1'
#
loop_
_entity.id
_entity.type
_entity.pdbx_description
1 polymer ?
#
loop_
_entity_poly.entity_id
_entity_poly.type
_entity_poly.pdbx_seq_one_letter_code
_entity_poly.pdbx_strand_id
1 'polypeptide(L)' 'MPLLVASESVEVEAINALRNAFLSLNMRQDAVFLQVLALQGFIAPPSDAWKIVNGRAQISFVRGYGTLQ' A
#
# COMPACT_ATOMS: atom_id res chain seq x y z
N MET A 1 0.71 4.11 10.13
CA MET A 1 1.18 4.04 8.74
C MET A 1 0.15 3.30 7.89
N PRO A 2 -0.54 3.99 6.96
CA PRO A 2 -1.41 3.32 5.99
C PRO A 2 -0.57 2.48 5.02
N LEU A 3 -1.10 1.32 4.63
CA LEU A 3 -0.46 0.38 3.69
C LEU A 3 -1.28 0.37 2.41
N LEU A 4 -0.63 0.61 1.27
CA LEU A 4 -1.21 0.35 -0.04
C LEU A 4 -1.00 -1.13 -0.36
N VAL A 5 -2.08 -1.84 -0.61
CA VAL A 5 -2.07 -3.26 -0.92
C VAL A 5 -2.71 -3.43 -2.30
N ALA A 6 -2.03 -4.13 -3.20
CA ALA A 6 -2.57 -4.49 -4.50
C ALA A 6 -3.27 -5.86 -4.40
N SER A 7 -4.27 -6.10 -5.26
CA SER A 7 -4.85 -7.44 -5.42
C SER A 7 -3.78 -8.40 -5.96
N GLU A 8 -3.89 -9.68 -5.58
CA GLU A 8 -3.04 -10.76 -6.09
C GLU A 8 -3.15 -10.93 -7.62
N SER A 9 -4.27 -10.48 -8.22
CA SER A 9 -4.49 -10.51 -9.66
C SER A 9 -3.63 -9.50 -10.45
N VAL A 10 -2.97 -8.55 -9.77
CA VAL A 10 -2.15 -7.53 -10.44
C VAL A 10 -0.75 -8.08 -10.71
N GLU A 11 -0.29 -7.92 -11.95
CA GLU A 11 1.04 -8.35 -12.36
C GLU A 11 2.15 -7.68 -11.55
N VAL A 12 3.20 -8.45 -11.24
CA VAL A 12 4.35 -7.99 -10.44
C VAL A 12 5.06 -6.80 -11.11
N GLU A 13 5.12 -6.77 -12.44
CA GLU A 13 5.72 -5.66 -13.20
C GLU A 13 4.92 -4.37 -13.01
N ALA A 14 3.58 -4.45 -13.05
CA ALA A 14 2.70 -3.32 -12.79
C ALA A 14 2.84 -2.83 -11.34
N ILE A 15 2.96 -3.74 -10.37
CA ILE A 15 3.21 -3.39 -8.96
C ILE A 15 4.55 -2.65 -8.81
N ASN A 16 5.61 -3.10 -9.49
CA ASN A 16 6.91 -2.43 -9.46
C ASN A 16 6.87 -1.04 -10.11
N ALA A 17 6.17 -0.90 -11.25
CA ALA A 17 5.97 0.38 -11.91
C ALA A 17 5.21 1.37 -11.00
N LEU A 18 4.13 0.91 -10.36
CA LEU A 18 3.35 1.70 -9.41
C LEU A 18 4.18 2.12 -8.20
N ARG A 19 4.96 1.19 -7.62
CA ARG A 19 5.87 1.50 -6.50
C ARG A 19 6.81 2.64 -6.87
N ASN A 20 7.44 2.58 -8.04
CA ASN A 20 8.37 3.62 -8.49
C ASN A 20 7.64 4.95 -8.75
N ALA A 21 6.45 4.89 -9.36
CA ALA A 21 5.62 6.07 -9.58
C ALA A 21 5.26 6.77 -8.27
N PHE A 22 4.82 6.03 -7.25
CA PHE A 22 4.49 6.58 -5.93
C PHE A 22 5.71 7.17 -5.23
N LEU A 23 6.87 6.50 -5.26
CA LEU A 23 8.10 7.05 -4.67
C LEU A 23 8.55 8.34 -5.38
N SER A 24 8.35 8.45 -6.70
CA SER A 24 8.69 9.65 -7.46
C SER A 24 7.84 10.87 -7.08
N LEU A 25 6.62 10.67 -6.56
CA LEU A 25 5.76 11.76 -6.10
C LEU A 25 6.37 12.53 -4.93
N ASN A 26 7.21 11.90 -4.12
CA ASN A 26 7.89 12.57 -3.01
C ASN A 26 8.83 13.69 -3.47
N MET A 27 9.35 13.62 -4.71
CA MET A 27 10.24 14.63 -5.26
C MET A 27 9.50 15.81 -5.90
N ARG A 28 8.17 15.71 -6.07
CA ARG A 28 7.38 16.78 -6.67
C ARG A 28 6.96 17.75 -5.57
N GLN A 29 7.36 19.02 -5.71
CA GLN A 29 7.01 20.08 -4.76
C GLN A 29 5.49 20.28 -4.59
N ASP A 30 4.70 19.96 -5.62
CA ASP A 30 3.24 20.12 -5.63
C ASP A 30 2.49 18.78 -5.66
N ALA A 31 2.92 17.81 -4.85
CA ALA A 31 2.20 16.54 -4.72
C ALA A 31 0.87 16.73 -3.95
N VAL A 32 -0.11 17.40 -4.58
CA VAL A 32 -1.48 17.63 -4.07
C VAL A 32 -2.10 16.31 -3.57
N PHE A 33 -1.80 15.21 -4.24
CA PHE A 33 -2.25 13.87 -3.85
C PHE A 33 -1.79 13.45 -2.44
N LEU A 34 -0.57 13.81 -2.03
CA LEU A 34 -0.08 13.54 -0.67
C LEU A 34 -0.88 14.33 0.37
N GLN A 35 -1.20 15.58 0.07
CA GLN A 35 -1.99 16.45 0.96
C GLN A 35 -3.43 15.91 1.14
N VAL A 36 -4.08 15.50 0.04
CA VAL A 36 -5.43 14.90 0.08
C VAL A 36 -5.48 13.64 0.94
N LEU A 37 -4.41 12.83 0.89
CA LEU A 37 -4.31 11.62 1.68
C LEU A 37 -3.74 11.85 3.10
N ALA A 38 -3.48 13.10 3.49
CA ALA A 38 -2.80 13.46 4.73
C ALA A 38 -1.47 12.71 4.93
N LEU A 39 -0.73 12.48 3.83
CA LEU A 39 0.56 11.81 3.81
C LEU A 39 1.70 12.83 3.67
N GLN A 40 2.83 12.52 4.29
CA GLN A 40 4.09 13.27 4.10
C GLN A 40 4.90 12.72 2.92
N GLY A 41 4.64 11.49 2.52
CA GLY A 41 5.34 10.81 1.42
C GLY A 41 5.07 9.32 1.41
N PHE A 42 5.49 8.67 0.33
CA PHE A 42 5.50 7.22 0.18
C PHE A 42 6.86 6.65 0.58
N ILE A 43 6.86 5.46 1.16
CA ILE A 43 8.08 4.71 1.43
C ILE A 43 7.94 3.31 0.86
N ALA A 44 9.09 2.67 0.59
CA ALA A 44 9.10 1.25 0.31
C ALA A 44 8.49 0.48 1.49
N PRO A 45 7.71 -0.58 1.23
CA PRO A 45 7.21 -1.42 2.32
C PRO A 45 8.40 -2.01 3.09
N PRO A 46 8.37 -2.01 4.43
CA PRO A 46 9.39 -2.69 5.21
C PRO A 46 9.33 -4.20 4.95
N SER A 47 10.42 -4.91 5.21
CA SER A 47 10.56 -6.35 4.90
C SER A 47 9.53 -7.23 5.63
N ASP A 48 8.94 -6.72 6.71
CA ASP A 48 7.90 -7.35 7.52
C ASP A 48 6.48 -6.86 7.19
N ALA A 49 6.29 -5.99 6.20
CA ALA A 49 4.98 -5.47 5.80
C ALA A 49 3.97 -6.58 5.49
N TRP A 50 4.43 -7.71 4.94
CA TRP A 50 3.60 -8.88 4.67
C TRP A 50 3.03 -9.52 5.93
N LYS A 51 3.77 -9.50 7.04
CA LYS A 51 3.26 -9.96 8.35
C LYS A 51 2.14 -9.07 8.87
N ILE A 52 2.24 -7.76 8.64
CA ILE A 52 1.19 -6.79 9.01
C ILE A 52 -0.08 -7.03 8.19
N VAL A 53 0.06 -7.27 6.88
CA VAL A 53 -1.08 -7.60 5.99
C VAL A 53 -1.74 -8.91 6.44
N ASN A 54 -0.96 -9.97 6.64
CA ASN A 54 -1.48 -11.26 7.11
C ASN A 54 -2.17 -11.16 8.47
N GLY A 55 -1.59 -10.40 9.41
CA GLY A 55 -2.20 -10.13 10.70
C GLY A 55 -3.55 -9.42 10.58
N ARG A 56 -3.66 -8.42 9.70
CA ARG A 56 -4.92 -7.70 9.45
C ARG A 56 -5.96 -8.55 8.74
N ALA A 57 -5.54 -9.35 7.76
CA ALA A 57 -6.41 -10.30 7.08
C ALA A 57 -6.99 -11.32 8.07
N GLN A 58 -6.14 -11.88 8.95
CA GLN A 58 -6.55 -12.82 9.99
C GLN A 58 -7.53 -12.18 10.98
N ILE A 59 -7.26 -10.96 11.46
CA ILE A 59 -8.17 -10.24 12.37
C ILE A 59 -9.52 -9.98 11.69
N SER A 60 -9.52 -9.61 10.41
CA SER A 60 -10.73 -9.32 9.64
C SER A 60 -11.57 -10.59 9.44
N PHE A 61 -10.91 -11.69 9.09
CA PHE A 61 -11.52 -13.02 8.95
C PHE A 61 -12.15 -13.50 10.27
N VAL A 62 -11.41 -13.41 11.39
CA VAL A 62 -11.91 -13.76 12.74
C VAL A 62 -13.12 -12.91 13.15
N ARG A 63 -13.20 -11.67 12.65
CA ARG A 63 -14.33 -10.76 12.90
C ARG A 63 -15.49 -10.93 11.91
N GLY A 64 -15.43 -11.93 11.01
CA GLY A 64 -16.50 -12.22 10.05
C GLY A 64 -16.56 -11.30 8.84
N TYR A 65 -15.54 -10.46 8.64
CA TYR A 65 -15.39 -9.72 7.38
C TYR A 65 -14.83 -10.67 6.32
N GLY A 66 -15.44 -10.70 5.14
CA GLY A 66 -14.97 -11.50 4.02
C GLY A 66 -13.52 -11.18 3.68
N THR A 67 -12.74 -12.20 3.33
CA THR A 67 -11.43 -12.00 2.70
C THR A 67 -11.62 -11.17 1.45
N LEU A 68 -10.79 -10.13 1.25
CA LEU A 68 -10.68 -9.44 -0.03
C LEU A 68 -10.31 -10.50 -1.07
N GLN A 69 -11.30 -10.97 -1.83
CA GLN A 69 -11.15 -11.87 -2.98
C GLN A 69 -10.78 -11.04 -4.20
#